data_AF-A0A3B8Y4A1-F1
#
_entry.id   AF-A0A3B8Y4A1-F1
#
_cell.length_a   1.000
_cell.length_b   1.000
_cell.length_c   1.000
_cell.angle_alpha   90.00
_cell.angle_beta   90.00
_cell.angle_gamma   90.00
#
_symmetry.space_group_name_H-M   'P 1'
#
loop_
_entity.id
_entity.type
_entity.pdbx_description
1 polymer ?
#
loop_
_entity_poly.entity_id
_entity_poly.type
_entity_poly.pdbx_seq_one_letter_code
_entity_poly.pdbx_strand_id
1 'polypeptide(L)'
;AYSLYQQEVIYERHRHRYEFNNAYRSLLIDTGYVVSGTSPDGRLIEIIELREHPFFIATQFHPEFCSRPNSSHPLFLGFVKAAVNHHSTHLIQTNEDELPISPGQLRVSSP
;
A
#
# COMPACT_ATOMS: atom_id res chain seq x y z
N ALA A 1 2.19 6.20 -5.30
CA ALA A 1 2.67 5.47 -6.49
C ALA A 1 3.98 6.03 -7.02
N TYR A 2 4.04 7.31 -7.45
CA TYR A 2 5.27 7.93 -7.97
C TYR A 2 6.49 7.77 -7.05
N SER A 3 6.31 7.91 -5.73
CA SER A 3 7.39 7.72 -4.75
C SER A 3 8.04 6.33 -4.78
N LEU A 4 7.31 5.30 -5.22
CA LEU A 4 7.83 3.93 -5.33
C LEU A 4 8.57 3.72 -6.65
N TYR A 5 8.00 4.20 -7.77
CA TYR A 5 8.55 4.00 -9.10
C TYR A 5 9.65 5.00 -9.46
N GLN A 6 9.60 6.24 -8.94
CA GLN A 6 10.47 7.37 -9.29
C GLN A 6 10.51 7.65 -10.79
N GLN A 7 9.38 7.41 -11.47
CA GLN A 7 9.20 7.55 -12.92
C GLN A 7 7.82 8.12 -13.22
N GLU A 8 7.74 9.03 -14.19
CA GLU A 8 6.48 9.64 -14.63
C GLU A 8 5.66 8.69 -15.53
N VAL A 9 6.36 7.85 -16.30
CA VAL A 9 5.75 6.89 -17.24
C VAL A 9 6.31 5.51 -16.96
N ILE A 10 5.41 4.56 -16.73
CA ILE A 10 5.71 3.14 -16.52
C ILE A 10 4.96 2.29 -17.55
N TYR A 11 5.48 1.10 -17.82
CA TYR A 11 4.88 0.15 -18.75
C TYR A 11 4.65 -1.17 -18.03
N GLU A 12 3.39 -1.60 -17.99
CA GLU A 12 2.95 -2.76 -17.23
C GLU A 12 2.13 -3.73 -18.07
N ARG A 13 1.91 -4.94 -17.55
CA ARG A 13 1.15 -5.99 -18.25
C ARG A 13 -0.28 -6.05 -17.74
N HIS A 14 -1.24 -5.97 -18.66
CA HIS A 14 -2.66 -6.04 -18.37
C HIS A 14 -3.23 -7.36 -18.89
N ARG A 15 -4.18 -7.95 -18.15
CA ARG A 15 -4.91 -9.14 -18.58
C ARG A 15 -6.34 -9.11 -18.05
N HIS A 16 -7.07 -8.08 -18.45
CA HIS A 16 -8.46 -7.87 -18.07
C HIS A 16 -9.24 -7.32 -19.28
N ARG A 17 -10.56 -7.17 -19.12
CA ARG A 17 -11.46 -6.61 -20.14
C ARG A 17 -12.37 -5.50 -19.58
N TYR A 18 -12.51 -5.45 -18.26
CA TYR A 18 -13.37 -4.49 -17.60
C TYR A 18 -12.54 -3.30 -17.14
N GLU A 19 -13.03 -2.13 -17.50
CA GLU A 19 -12.43 -0.85 -17.15
C GLU A 19 -13.26 -0.13 -16.08
N PHE A 20 -12.61 0.76 -15.33
CA PHE A 20 -13.34 1.62 -14.40
C PHE A 20 -14.32 2.53 -15.16
N ASN A 21 -15.57 2.56 -14.73
CA ASN A 21 -16.56 3.46 -15.32
C ASN A 21 -16.37 4.89 -14.78
N ASN A 22 -15.84 5.77 -15.63
CA ASN A 22 -15.57 7.17 -15.30
C ASN A 22 -16.77 7.97 -14.79
N ALA A 23 -18.00 7.53 -15.04
CA ALA A 23 -19.19 8.14 -14.43
C ALA A 23 -19.15 8.13 -12.89
N TYR A 24 -18.42 7.19 -12.29
CA TYR A 24 -18.25 7.06 -10.84
C TYR A 24 -16.95 7.67 -10.30
N ARG A 25 -16.17 8.35 -11.14
CA ARG A 25 -14.85 8.86 -10.74
C ARG A 25 -14.93 9.86 -9.59
N SER A 26 -15.84 10.83 -9.67
CA SER A 26 -16.03 11.82 -8.61
C SER A 26 -16.48 11.15 -7.31
N LEU A 27 -17.45 10.23 -7.38
CA LEU A 27 -17.92 9.48 -6.21
C LEU A 27 -16.79 8.70 -5.53
N LEU A 28 -15.89 8.08 -6.30
CA LEU A 28 -14.72 7.39 -5.75
C LEU A 28 -13.80 8.37 -5.01
N ILE A 29 -13.49 9.53 -5.61
CA ILE A 29 -12.61 10.53 -5.01
C ILE A 29 -13.23 11.11 -3.73
N ASP A 30 -14.54 11.35 -3.72
CA ASP A 30 -15.27 11.89 -2.57
C ASP A 30 -15.23 10.97 -1.34
N THR A 31 -14.96 9.67 -1.54
CA THR A 31 -14.76 8.71 -0.44
C THR A 31 -13.34 8.68 0.13
N GLY A 32 -12.44 9.54 -0.36
CA GLY A 32 -11.07 9.69 0.13
C GLY A 32 -10.01 8.95 -0.68
N TYR A 33 -10.41 8.18 -1.70
CA TYR A 33 -9.47 7.59 -2.65
C TYR A 33 -8.84 8.64 -3.55
N VAL A 34 -7.64 8.34 -4.02
CA VAL A 34 -6.88 9.15 -4.95
C VAL A 34 -6.59 8.33 -6.19
N VAL A 35 -6.88 8.90 -7.36
CA VAL A 35 -6.42 8.36 -8.63
C VAL A 35 -5.00 8.84 -8.86
N SER A 36 -4.03 7.94 -8.74
CA SER A 36 -2.61 8.28 -8.79
C SER A 36 -1.88 7.73 -10.02
N GLY A 37 -2.57 6.92 -10.83
CA GLY A 37 -2.10 6.45 -12.12
C GLY A 37 -3.25 6.35 -13.11
N THR A 38 -3.02 6.83 -14.33
CA THR A 38 -3.96 6.74 -15.45
C THR A 38 -3.25 6.31 -16.71
N SER A 39 -4.00 5.86 -17.71
CA SER A 39 -3.50 5.70 -19.08
C SER A 39 -2.93 7.02 -19.62
N PRO A 40 -2.08 6.99 -20.67
CA PRO A 40 -1.48 8.21 -21.23
C PRO A 40 -2.49 9.25 -21.73
N ASP A 41 -3.68 8.82 -22.15
CA ASP A 41 -4.78 9.69 -22.53
C ASP A 41 -5.66 10.17 -21.35
N GLY A 42 -5.31 9.75 -20.12
CA GLY A 42 -5.98 10.11 -18.87
C GLY A 42 -7.33 9.42 -18.64
N ARG A 43 -7.79 8.57 -19.56
CA ARG A 43 -9.14 8.02 -19.54
C ARG A 43 -9.30 6.81 -18.63
N LEU A 44 -8.34 5.90 -18.61
CA LEU A 44 -8.40 4.70 -17.78
C LEU A 44 -7.72 4.97 -16.44
N ILE A 45 -8.34 4.49 -15.37
CA ILE A 45 -7.75 4.51 -14.04
C ILE A 45 -6.93 3.25 -13.88
N GLU A 46 -5.63 3.41 -13.66
CA GLU A 46 -4.68 2.30 -13.60
C GLU A 46 -4.22 2.02 -12.17
N ILE A 47 -4.13 3.07 -11.35
CA ILE A 47 -3.69 3.00 -9.95
C ILE A 47 -4.57 3.90 -9.09
N ILE A 48 -5.03 3.35 -7.96
CA ILE A 48 -5.68 4.11 -6.88
C ILE A 48 -4.94 3.90 -5.55
N GLU A 49 -4.99 4.93 -4.70
CA GLU A 49 -4.41 4.95 -3.37
C GLU A 49 -5.44 5.49 -2.35
N LEU A 50 -5.27 5.18 -1.07
CA LEU A 50 -6.10 5.72 0.02
C LEU A 50 -5.22 6.49 1.00
N ARG A 51 -5.43 7.80 1.13
CA ARG A 51 -4.52 8.68 1.90
C ARG A 51 -4.43 8.34 3.38
N GLU A 52 -5.54 7.89 3.97
CA GLU A 52 -5.64 7.62 5.41
C GLU A 52 -5.06 6.26 5.82
N HIS A 53 -4.62 5.45 4.86
CA HIS A 53 -4.03 4.14 5.13
C HIS A 53 -2.50 4.19 4.96
N PRO A 54 -1.71 3.63 5.90
CA PRO A 54 -0.25 3.76 5.90
C PRO A 54 0.41 3.22 4.61
N PHE A 55 -0.21 2.21 4.00
CA PHE A 55 0.16 1.75 2.66
C PHE A 55 -1.05 1.10 1.99
N PHE A 56 -1.74 1.85 1.13
CA PHE A 56 -2.81 1.31 0.28
C PHE A 56 -2.56 1.69 -1.15
N ILE A 57 -2.37 0.68 -2.00
CA ILE A 57 -2.23 0.85 -3.44
C ILE A 57 -2.95 -0.32 -4.12
N ALA A 58 -3.80 0.00 -5.10
CA ALA A 58 -4.46 -0.98 -5.93
C ALA A 58 -4.21 -0.64 -7.39
N THR A 59 -3.88 -1.66 -8.19
CA THR A 59 -3.52 -1.52 -9.60
C THR A 59 -4.38 -2.43 -10.46
N GLN A 60 -4.65 -2.01 -11.70
CA GLN A 60 -5.39 -2.83 -12.66
C GLN A 60 -4.49 -3.82 -13.40
N PHE A 61 -3.20 -3.49 -13.55
CA PHE A 61 -2.17 -4.33 -14.17
C PHE A 61 -1.60 -5.38 -13.20
N HIS A 62 -0.75 -6.25 -13.75
CA HIS A 62 -0.10 -7.39 -13.09
C HIS A 62 1.39 -7.13 -12.80
N PRO A 63 1.75 -6.46 -11.70
CA PRO A 63 3.14 -6.18 -11.34
C PRO A 63 3.98 -7.45 -11.11
N GLU A 64 3.34 -8.58 -10.79
CA GLU A 64 3.97 -9.88 -10.58
C GLU A 64 4.69 -10.41 -11.82
N PHE A 65 4.23 -10.06 -13.01
CA PHE A 65 4.87 -10.52 -14.24
C PHE A 65 6.16 -9.75 -14.57
N CYS A 66 6.32 -8.55 -14.00
CA CYS A 66 7.48 -7.68 -14.18
C CYS A 66 8.51 -7.84 -13.05
N SER A 67 8.15 -8.48 -11.92
CA SER A 67 9.05 -8.74 -10.80
C SER A 67 10.04 -9.88 -11.09
N ARG A 68 11.31 -9.71 -10.68
CA ARG A 68 12.37 -10.72 -10.79
C ARG A 68 13.10 -10.89 -9.45
N PRO A 69 13.72 -12.05 -9.17
CA PRO A 69 14.45 -12.27 -7.92
C PRO A 69 15.57 -11.25 -7.64
N ASN A 70 16.27 -10.81 -8.69
CA ASN A 70 17.35 -9.81 -8.62
C ASN A 70 16.87 -8.37 -8.86
N SER A 71 15.60 -8.18 -9.21
CA SER A 71 14.99 -6.88 -9.49
C SER A 71 13.52 -6.95 -9.09
N SER A 72 13.30 -6.83 -7.79
CA SER A 72 11.96 -6.87 -7.21
C SER A 72 11.15 -5.67 -7.69
N HIS A 73 9.92 -5.90 -8.09
CA HIS A 73 9.05 -4.82 -8.54
C HIS A 73 8.81 -3.75 -7.44
N PRO A 74 8.81 -2.44 -7.77
CA PRO A 74 8.71 -1.36 -6.78
C PRO A 74 7.51 -1.46 -5.84
N LEU A 75 6.35 -1.88 -6.34
CA LEU A 75 5.15 -2.04 -5.52
C LEU A 75 5.31 -3.12 -4.42
N PHE A 76 5.94 -4.25 -4.73
CA PHE A 76 6.18 -5.31 -3.74
C PHE A 76 7.24 -4.88 -2.73
N LEU A 77 8.31 -4.23 -3.19
CA LEU A 77 9.33 -3.70 -2.29
C LEU A 77 8.74 -2.66 -1.33
N GLY A 78 7.88 -1.76 -1.85
CA GLY A 78 7.15 -0.78 -1.04
C GLY A 78 6.23 -1.45 -0.02
N PHE A 79 5.46 -2.44 -0.45
CA PHE A 79 4.54 -3.18 0.42
C PHE A 79 5.27 -3.88 1.58
N VAL A 80 6.36 -4.59 1.28
CA VAL A 80 7.14 -5.29 2.32
C VAL A 80 7.76 -4.28 3.31
N LYS A 81 8.30 -3.16 2.82
CA LYS A 81 8.83 -2.09 3.69
C LYS A 81 7.74 -1.53 4.61
N ALA A 82 6.55 -1.27 4.07
CA ALA A 82 5.43 -0.79 4.87
C ALA A 82 4.98 -1.82 5.93
N ALA A 83 4.96 -3.11 5.58
CA ALA A 83 4.63 -4.18 6.51
C ALA A 83 5.66 -4.29 7.65
N VAL A 84 6.96 -4.21 7.34
CA VAL A 84 8.03 -4.20 8.35
C VAL A 84 7.91 -2.99 9.28
N ASN A 85 7.64 -1.81 8.72
CA ASN A 85 7.44 -0.60 9.51
C ASN A 85 6.22 -0.73 10.43
N HIS A 86 5.08 -1.20 9.91
CA HIS A 86 3.88 -1.43 10.70
C HIS A 86 4.11 -2.42 11.85
N HIS A 87 4.81 -3.53 11.56
CA HIS A 87 5.18 -4.49 12.59
C HIS A 87 6.06 -3.87 13.69
N SER A 88 7.05 -3.07 13.29
CA SER A 88 7.95 -2.40 14.24
C SER A 88 7.22 -1.37 15.11
N THR A 89 6.32 -0.57 14.53
CA THR A 89 5.47 0.37 15.28
C THR A 89 4.59 -0.35 16.29
N HIS A 90 4.00 -1.48 15.91
CA HIS A 90 3.19 -2.29 16.81
C HIS A 90 4.01 -2.82 18.00
N LEU A 91 5.24 -3.29 17.78
CA LEU A 91 6.12 -3.75 18.86
C LEU A 91 6.48 -2.63 19.85
N ILE A 92 6.68 -1.40 19.37
CA ILE A 92 6.97 -0.25 20.24
C ILE A 92 5.74 0.11 21.08
N GLN A 93 4.54 0.12 20.48
CA GLN A 93 3.30 0.38 21.21
C GLN A 93 3.04 -0.67 22.29
N THR A 94 3.26 -1.96 22.00
CA THR A 94 3.10 -3.02 23.01
C THR A 94 4.09 -2.91 24.17
N ASN A 95 5.26 -2.30 23.95
CA ASN A 95 6.27 -2.12 25.00
C ASN A 95 6.06 -0.83 25.82
N GLU A 96 5.44 0.21 25.25
CA GLU A 96 5.08 1.45 25.96
C GLU A 96 3.82 1.27 26.83
N ASP A 97 2.91 0.36 26.45
CA ASP A 97 1.78 -0.07 27.28
C ASP A 97 2.23 -0.90 28.51
N GLU A 98 3.50 -1.33 28.55
CA GLU A 98 4.13 -1.82 29.79
C GLU A 98 4.65 -0.64 30.62
N LEU A 99 3.77 0.01 31.37
CA LEU A 99 4.15 0.94 32.44
C LEU A 99 5.30 0.36 33.28
N PRO A 100 6.29 1.17 33.70
CA PRO A 100 7.41 0.67 34.50
C PRO A 100 6.86 -0.03 35.75
N ILE A 101 7.19 -1.32 35.86
CA ILE A 101 6.75 -2.19 36.94
C ILE A 101 7.23 -1.56 38.26
N SER A 102 6.31 -1.34 39.19
CA SER A 102 6.68 -0.99 40.57
C SER A 102 7.43 -2.19 41.17
N PRO A 103 8.56 -2.00 41.90
CA PRO A 103 9.26 -3.13 42.50
C PRO A 103 8.31 -4.00 43.35
N GLY A 104 8.16 -5.29 42.99
CA GLY A 104 7.34 -6.25 43.74
C GLY A 104 6.12 -6.87 43.04
N GLN A 105 5.87 -6.58 41.76
CA GLN A 105 4.71 -7.13 41.05
C GLN A 105 5.06 -8.35 40.17
N LEU A 106 4.32 -9.45 40.33
CA LEU A 106 4.52 -10.75 39.67
C LEU A 106 3.62 -10.88 38.43
N ARG A 107 4.14 -11.38 37.31
CA ARG A 107 3.35 -11.64 36.09
C ARG A 107 2.85 -13.07 36.06
N VAL A 108 1.59 -13.26 35.68
CA VAL A 108 1.05 -14.56 35.25
C VAL A 108 0.69 -14.43 33.78
N SER A 109 1.42 -15.13 32.91
CA SER A 109 1.08 -15.28 31.49
C SER A 109 0.09 -16.43 31.31
N SER A 110 -0.98 -16.21 30.56
CA SER A 110 -1.84 -17.30 30.06
C SER A 110 -1.37 -17.73 28.66
N PRO A 111 -1.52 -19.01 28.29
CA PRO A 111 -0.98 -19.58 27.05
C PRO A 111 -1.61 -18.99 25.78
#